data_AF-A0ABD5RU33-F1
#
_entry.id   AF-A0ABD5RU33-F1
#
_cell.length_a   1.000
_cell.length_b   1.000
_cell.length_c   1.000
_cell.angle_alpha   90.00
_cell.angle_beta   90.00
_cell.angle_gamma   90.00
#
_symmetry.space_group_name_H-M   'P 1'
#
loop_
_entity.id
_entity.type
_entity.pdbx_description
1 polymer ?
#
loop_
_entity_poly.entity_id
_entity_poly.type
_entity_poly.pdbx_seq_one_letter_code
_entity_poly.pdbx_strand_id
1 'polypeptide(L)'
;MSDAPAASDGPFEEQRQIYDLLSQETRHLILQFILGHPEHLPSLDELAYMMPKNKAAIGDQLEVLSDNDIIDCYRYPPNEGARDLPSQFYGLTEHGVEILYEYNYLRGLPVARALYDNTRLSEKAQRHRDAPRPELPAAVTDALTIDDNGGTDFNRLERFIRERKGNTHSVDDQIIVAKAFYHAEIGPDEEGIKRTELMGSLDIDIDYRPRTVLNHLVDAGVLAQTAPPGPDVFAISERLDEIVNGHVTEEAEANLEALIAHIDDELEVTALSEDAAERDGPQTQVSAPSIAVADGAGRTIRSILATEFSLEPEQVTDFLRSGDPVDRLNTAVGAIKSSEEVRESEDYGRIVFVRPAYRYRLTEQAMDLV
;
A
#
# COMPACT_ATOMS: atom_id res chain seq x y z
N MET A 1 -43.03 -56.11 30.25
CA MET A 1 -41.87 -55.72 29.43
C MET A 1 -42.24 -54.38 28.83
N SER A 2 -41.59 -53.32 29.33
CA SER A 2 -41.84 -51.95 28.89
C SER A 2 -40.62 -51.53 28.10
N ASP A 3 -40.86 -51.19 26.85
CA ASP A 3 -39.90 -50.56 25.95
C ASP A 3 -39.67 -49.13 26.45
N ALA A 4 -38.42 -48.73 26.62
CA ALA A 4 -38.02 -47.36 26.91
C ALA A 4 -36.97 -46.97 25.86
N PRO A 5 -37.08 -45.77 25.24
CA PRO A 5 -36.27 -45.42 24.08
C PRO A 5 -34.83 -45.16 24.51
N ALA A 6 -33.88 -45.65 23.70
CA ALA A 6 -32.47 -45.33 23.86
C ALA A 6 -32.25 -43.84 23.55
N ALA A 7 -31.67 -43.11 24.50
CA ALA A 7 -31.20 -41.75 24.30
C ALA A 7 -30.12 -41.73 23.21
N SER A 8 -30.40 -41.06 22.10
CA SER A 8 -29.40 -40.66 21.10
C SER A 8 -28.99 -39.23 21.43
N ASP A 9 -27.89 -39.07 22.15
CA ASP A 9 -27.20 -37.78 22.25
C ASP A 9 -25.70 -38.07 22.38
N GLY A 10 -25.10 -38.37 21.23
CA GLY A 10 -23.64 -38.46 21.10
C GLY A 10 -23.02 -37.09 20.77
N PRO A 11 -21.75 -36.83 21.10
CA PRO A 11 -21.06 -35.55 20.83
C PRO A 11 -20.89 -35.18 19.34
N PHE A 12 -21.46 -35.97 18.43
CA PHE A 12 -21.43 -35.76 16.97
C PHE A 12 -22.84 -35.71 16.37
N GLU A 13 -23.89 -35.77 17.19
CA GLU A 13 -25.27 -35.87 16.73
C GLU A 13 -25.74 -34.55 16.10
N GLU A 14 -25.45 -33.42 16.76
CA GLU A 14 -25.68 -32.08 16.21
C GLU A 14 -24.94 -31.89 14.89
N GLN A 15 -23.67 -32.29 14.82
CA GLN A 15 -22.87 -32.17 13.58
C GLN A 15 -23.46 -32.99 12.43
N ARG A 16 -23.97 -34.19 12.74
CA ARG A 16 -24.62 -35.07 11.76
C ARG A 16 -25.95 -34.49 11.30
N GLN A 17 -26.73 -33.93 12.21
CA GLN A 17 -28.01 -33.28 11.89
C GLN A 17 -27.80 -32.08 10.95
N ILE A 18 -26.80 -31.24 11.22
CA ILE A 18 -26.48 -30.11 10.34
C ILE A 18 -25.97 -30.61 8.98
N TYR A 19 -25.12 -31.64 8.95
CA TYR A 19 -24.66 -32.20 7.67
C TYR A 19 -25.83 -32.78 6.85
N ASP A 20 -26.74 -33.53 7.48
CA ASP A 20 -27.93 -34.08 6.83
C ASP A 20 -28.91 -32.97 6.41
N LEU A 21 -28.98 -31.88 7.19
CA LEU A 21 -29.72 -30.67 6.83
C LEU A 21 -29.14 -30.06 5.55
N LEU A 22 -27.87 -29.68 5.54
CA LEU A 22 -27.27 -28.92 4.44
C LEU A 22 -27.05 -29.76 3.16
N SER A 23 -26.80 -31.07 3.29
CA SER A 23 -26.44 -31.93 2.14
C SER A 23 -27.62 -32.42 1.30
N GLN A 24 -28.86 -32.18 1.73
CA GLN A 24 -30.03 -32.54 0.92
C GLN A 24 -30.05 -31.72 -0.38
N GLU A 25 -30.18 -32.41 -1.50
CA GLU A 25 -29.98 -31.85 -2.86
C GLU A 25 -30.67 -30.50 -3.09
N THR A 26 -31.94 -30.38 -2.72
CA THR A 26 -32.73 -29.17 -3.00
C THR A 26 -32.35 -28.02 -2.06
N ARG A 27 -32.11 -28.31 -0.76
CA ARG A 27 -31.59 -27.30 0.18
C ARG A 27 -30.20 -26.82 -0.20
N HIS A 28 -29.33 -27.74 -0.60
CA HIS A 28 -28.00 -27.41 -1.10
C HIS A 28 -28.07 -26.47 -2.30
N LEU A 29 -28.94 -26.75 -3.29
CA LEU A 29 -29.15 -25.87 -4.43
C LEU A 29 -29.70 -24.50 -4.03
N ILE A 30 -30.68 -24.45 -3.11
CA ILE A 30 -31.22 -23.17 -2.60
C ILE A 30 -30.09 -22.32 -2.00
N LEU A 31 -29.27 -22.91 -1.11
CA LEU A 31 -28.15 -22.20 -0.49
C LEU A 31 -27.13 -21.73 -1.54
N GLN A 32 -26.78 -22.56 -2.52
CA GLN A 32 -25.89 -22.13 -3.61
C GLN A 32 -26.46 -20.95 -4.40
N PHE A 33 -27.76 -20.93 -4.70
CA PHE A 33 -28.38 -19.83 -5.42
C PHE A 33 -28.53 -18.56 -4.57
N ILE A 34 -28.76 -18.69 -3.27
CA ILE A 34 -28.71 -17.55 -2.33
C ILE A 34 -27.31 -16.95 -2.31
N LEU A 35 -26.27 -17.77 -2.13
CA LEU A 35 -24.87 -17.33 -2.12
C LEU A 35 -24.49 -16.70 -3.48
N GLY A 36 -24.92 -17.28 -4.60
CA GLY A 36 -24.59 -16.76 -5.92
C GLY A 36 -25.34 -15.49 -6.34
N HIS A 37 -26.50 -15.20 -5.76
CA HIS A 37 -27.34 -14.06 -6.15
C HIS A 37 -26.71 -12.71 -5.74
N PRO A 38 -26.65 -11.67 -6.62
CA PRO A 38 -25.99 -10.38 -6.35
C PRO A 38 -26.32 -9.75 -5.00
N GLU A 39 -27.61 -9.66 -4.69
CA GLU A 39 -28.14 -9.12 -3.43
C GLU A 39 -28.35 -10.20 -2.34
N HIS A 40 -27.91 -11.44 -2.57
CA HIS A 40 -28.11 -12.61 -1.69
C HIS A 40 -29.56 -12.88 -1.24
N LEU A 41 -30.53 -12.37 -1.99
CA LEU A 41 -31.94 -12.33 -1.62
C LEU A 41 -32.86 -12.84 -2.73
N PRO A 42 -32.66 -14.01 -3.36
CA PRO A 42 -33.54 -14.47 -4.44
C PRO A 42 -35.00 -14.64 -4.00
N SER A 43 -35.93 -14.36 -4.91
CA SER A 43 -37.36 -14.68 -4.75
C SER A 43 -37.65 -16.13 -5.14
N LEU A 44 -38.81 -16.64 -4.71
CA LEU A 44 -39.25 -18.00 -5.08
C LEU A 44 -39.35 -18.21 -6.60
N ASP A 45 -39.72 -17.17 -7.34
CA ASP A 45 -39.80 -17.20 -8.81
C ASP A 45 -38.42 -17.31 -9.46
N GLU A 46 -37.40 -16.67 -8.88
CA GLU A 46 -36.01 -16.78 -9.33
C GLU A 46 -35.46 -18.18 -9.03
N LEU A 47 -35.65 -18.68 -7.81
CA LEU A 47 -35.24 -20.05 -7.44
C LEU A 47 -35.88 -21.10 -8.36
N ALA A 48 -37.18 -20.98 -8.63
CA ALA A 48 -37.89 -21.89 -9.52
C ALA A 48 -37.48 -21.79 -11.01
N TYR A 49 -36.87 -20.67 -11.41
CA TYR A 49 -36.27 -20.53 -12.75
C TYR A 49 -34.90 -21.21 -12.81
N MET A 50 -34.10 -21.10 -11.75
CA MET A 50 -32.72 -21.59 -11.69
C MET A 50 -32.62 -23.09 -11.39
N MET A 51 -33.65 -23.66 -10.77
CA MET A 51 -33.64 -25.04 -10.30
C MET A 51 -34.58 -25.93 -11.12
N PRO A 52 -34.21 -27.21 -11.38
CA PRO A 52 -35.10 -28.19 -12.00
C PRO A 52 -36.14 -28.74 -10.99
N LYS A 53 -36.74 -27.87 -10.18
CA LYS A 53 -37.71 -28.20 -9.12
C LYS A 53 -38.92 -27.28 -9.22
N ASN A 54 -40.09 -27.76 -8.82
CA ASN A 54 -41.30 -26.93 -8.82
C ASN A 54 -41.35 -26.02 -7.57
N LYS A 55 -42.14 -24.95 -7.63
CA LYS A 55 -42.26 -23.96 -6.54
C LYS A 55 -42.70 -24.55 -5.20
N ALA A 56 -43.59 -25.55 -5.20
CA ALA A 56 -44.05 -26.17 -3.96
C ALA A 56 -42.90 -26.92 -3.28
N ALA A 57 -42.17 -27.74 -4.04
CA ALA A 57 -41.01 -28.47 -3.52
C ALA A 57 -39.88 -27.54 -3.05
N ILE A 58 -39.68 -26.39 -3.70
CA ILE A 58 -38.73 -25.37 -3.25
C ILE A 58 -39.26 -24.71 -1.96
N GLY A 59 -40.54 -24.35 -1.92
CA GLY A 59 -41.19 -23.77 -0.73
C GLY A 59 -41.05 -24.66 0.51
N ASP A 60 -41.32 -25.96 0.38
CA ASP A 60 -41.16 -26.92 1.48
C ASP A 60 -39.73 -26.94 2.03
N GLN A 61 -38.72 -26.78 1.17
CA GLN A 61 -37.32 -26.75 1.61
C GLN A 61 -36.88 -25.40 2.19
N LEU A 62 -37.47 -24.29 1.72
CA LEU A 62 -37.28 -22.98 2.33
C LEU A 62 -37.83 -22.96 3.75
N GLU A 63 -39.01 -23.56 3.97
CA GLU A 63 -39.61 -23.71 5.30
C GLU A 63 -38.69 -24.51 6.23
N VAL A 64 -38.16 -25.65 5.78
CA VAL A 64 -37.20 -26.44 6.57
C VAL A 64 -35.93 -25.64 6.92
N LEU A 65 -35.37 -24.86 5.99
CA LEU A 65 -34.19 -24.04 6.28
C LEU A 65 -34.53 -22.89 7.26
N SER A 66 -35.73 -22.33 7.19
CA SER A 66 -36.19 -21.27 8.08
C SER A 66 -36.52 -21.78 9.49
N ASP A 67 -37.12 -22.96 9.59
CA ASP A 67 -37.37 -23.64 10.87
C ASP A 67 -36.09 -23.98 11.63
N ASN A 68 -34.96 -24.12 10.93
CA ASN A 68 -33.63 -24.32 11.50
C ASN A 68 -32.81 -23.03 11.60
N ASP A 69 -33.43 -21.86 11.42
CA ASP A 69 -32.81 -20.54 11.52
C ASP A 69 -31.59 -20.35 10.60
N ILE A 70 -31.56 -21.02 9.44
CA ILE A 70 -30.51 -20.86 8.43
C ILE A 70 -30.84 -19.71 7.48
N ILE A 71 -32.12 -19.53 7.16
CA ILE A 71 -32.62 -18.47 6.28
C ILE A 71 -33.87 -17.81 6.84
N ASP A 72 -34.17 -16.61 6.38
CA ASP A 72 -35.43 -15.93 6.68
C ASP A 72 -36.09 -15.36 5.40
N CYS A 73 -37.40 -15.08 5.51
CA CYS A 73 -38.22 -14.45 4.50
C CYS A 73 -38.22 -12.92 4.69
N TYR A 74 -37.36 -12.25 3.94
CA TYR A 74 -37.27 -10.79 3.90
C TYR A 74 -38.36 -10.21 3.00
N ARG A 75 -39.31 -9.50 3.59
CA ARG A 75 -40.42 -8.87 2.87
C ARG A 75 -40.08 -7.45 2.44
N TYR A 76 -40.51 -7.10 1.23
CA TYR A 76 -40.45 -5.73 0.72
C TYR A 76 -41.87 -5.23 0.40
N PRO A 77 -42.57 -4.64 1.39
CA PRO A 77 -43.95 -4.18 1.23
C PRO A 77 -44.21 -3.30 0.00
N PRO A 78 -43.29 -2.41 -0.45
CA PRO A 78 -43.53 -1.60 -1.63
C PRO A 78 -43.81 -2.40 -2.92
N ASN A 79 -43.37 -3.66 -3.01
CA ASN A 79 -43.61 -4.49 -4.18
C ASN A 79 -44.98 -5.20 -4.15
N GLU A 80 -45.68 -5.28 -3.02
CA GLU A 80 -46.94 -6.05 -2.90
C GLU A 80 -48.07 -5.50 -3.81
N GLY A 81 -48.04 -4.20 -4.12
CA GLY A 81 -48.99 -3.55 -5.05
C GLY A 81 -48.47 -3.43 -6.49
N ALA A 82 -47.21 -3.78 -6.74
CA ALA A 82 -46.60 -3.66 -8.06
C ALA A 82 -46.91 -4.91 -8.88
N ARG A 83 -47.43 -4.71 -10.10
CA ARG A 83 -47.67 -5.82 -11.01
C ARG A 83 -46.34 -6.42 -11.45
N ASP A 84 -46.25 -7.75 -11.41
CA ASP A 84 -45.11 -8.54 -11.91
C ASP A 84 -43.77 -8.34 -11.16
N LEU A 85 -43.79 -7.89 -9.89
CA LEU A 85 -42.63 -7.86 -9.00
C LEU A 85 -42.81 -8.78 -7.78
N PRO A 86 -41.74 -9.46 -7.32
CA PRO A 86 -41.76 -10.22 -6.08
C PRO A 86 -41.73 -9.31 -4.84
N SER A 87 -42.48 -9.65 -3.79
CA SER A 87 -42.45 -8.96 -2.50
C SER A 87 -41.83 -9.78 -1.36
N GLN A 88 -41.48 -11.04 -1.64
CA GLN A 88 -40.87 -11.97 -0.70
C GLN A 88 -39.55 -12.47 -1.26
N PHE A 89 -38.51 -12.36 -0.45
CA PHE A 89 -37.13 -12.71 -0.76
C PHE A 89 -36.58 -13.58 0.34
N TYR A 90 -35.64 -14.47 0.01
CA TYR A 90 -35.07 -15.42 0.96
C TYR A 90 -33.57 -15.21 1.04
N GLY A 91 -33.04 -15.00 2.23
CA GLY A 91 -31.62 -14.75 2.49
C GLY A 91 -31.17 -15.38 3.80
N LEU A 92 -29.87 -15.38 4.06
CA LEU A 92 -29.31 -15.95 5.29
C LEU A 92 -29.71 -15.11 6.51
N THR A 93 -29.82 -15.78 7.66
CA THR A 93 -29.80 -15.15 8.99
C THR A 93 -28.36 -15.00 9.46
N GLU A 94 -28.13 -14.30 10.57
CA GLU A 94 -26.81 -14.26 11.22
C GLU A 94 -26.35 -15.66 11.64
N HIS A 95 -27.25 -16.46 12.23
CA HIS A 95 -26.96 -17.85 12.59
C HIS A 95 -26.64 -18.73 11.37
N GLY A 96 -27.40 -18.57 10.29
CA GLY A 96 -27.15 -19.27 9.03
C GLY A 96 -25.77 -18.98 8.45
N VAL A 97 -25.30 -17.73 8.54
CA VAL A 97 -23.94 -17.35 8.14
C VAL A 97 -22.89 -18.10 8.97
N GLU A 98 -23.04 -18.15 10.29
CA GLU A 98 -22.12 -18.88 11.19
C GLU A 98 -22.03 -20.36 10.82
N ILE A 99 -23.18 -21.01 10.63
CA ILE A 99 -23.25 -22.42 10.22
C ILE A 99 -22.61 -22.62 8.84
N LEU A 100 -22.93 -21.77 7.85
CA LEU A 100 -22.37 -21.90 6.51
C LEU A 100 -20.86 -21.63 6.48
N TYR A 101 -20.35 -20.77 7.35
CA TYR A 101 -18.92 -20.56 7.53
C TYR A 101 -18.26 -21.83 8.10
N GLU A 102 -18.78 -22.37 9.21
CA GLU A 102 -18.25 -23.58 9.86
C GLU A 102 -18.20 -24.78 8.90
N TYR A 103 -19.23 -24.93 8.06
CA TYR A 103 -19.35 -26.03 7.10
C TYR A 103 -18.76 -25.70 5.71
N ASN A 104 -17.96 -24.64 5.60
CA ASN A 104 -17.18 -24.24 4.42
C ASN A 104 -18.00 -23.91 3.15
N TYR A 105 -19.27 -23.53 3.30
CA TYR A 105 -20.09 -23.07 2.17
C TYR A 105 -19.63 -21.69 1.67
N LEU A 106 -19.25 -20.79 2.58
CA LEU A 106 -18.86 -19.42 2.21
C LEU A 106 -17.57 -19.37 1.38
N ARG A 107 -16.69 -20.39 1.49
CA ARG A 107 -15.51 -20.52 0.62
C ARG A 107 -15.89 -20.64 -0.88
N GLY A 108 -17.07 -21.19 -1.17
CA GLY A 108 -17.58 -21.34 -2.53
C GLY A 108 -18.25 -20.08 -3.09
N LEU A 109 -18.39 -19.02 -2.29
CA LEU A 109 -19.13 -17.81 -2.66
C LEU A 109 -18.66 -17.17 -3.98
N PRO A 110 -17.35 -16.97 -4.25
CA PRO A 110 -16.92 -16.40 -5.53
C PRO A 110 -17.29 -17.27 -6.73
N VAL A 111 -17.22 -18.59 -6.57
CA VAL A 111 -17.58 -19.56 -7.62
C VAL A 111 -19.10 -19.53 -7.85
N ALA A 112 -19.90 -19.51 -6.78
CA ALA A 112 -21.35 -19.42 -6.87
C ALA A 112 -21.80 -18.13 -7.57
N ARG A 113 -21.18 -16.98 -7.25
CA ARG A 113 -21.42 -15.70 -7.92
C ARG A 113 -21.07 -15.78 -9.40
N ALA A 114 -19.88 -16.28 -9.75
CA ALA A 114 -19.46 -16.42 -11.13
C ALA A 114 -20.41 -17.32 -11.94
N LEU A 115 -20.87 -18.45 -11.38
CA LEU A 115 -21.85 -19.32 -12.04
C LEU A 115 -23.20 -18.62 -12.23
N TYR A 116 -23.65 -17.86 -11.24
CA TYR A 116 -24.89 -17.10 -11.31
C TYR A 116 -24.82 -16.03 -12.41
N ASP A 117 -23.75 -15.22 -12.46
CA ASP A 117 -23.60 -14.14 -13.43
C ASP A 117 -23.48 -14.64 -14.88
N ASN A 118 -22.93 -15.84 -15.07
CA ASN A 118 -22.87 -16.48 -16.39
C ASN A 118 -24.18 -17.20 -16.77
N THR A 119 -25.19 -17.24 -15.91
CA THR A 119 -26.46 -17.88 -16.21
C THR A 119 -27.36 -16.98 -17.05
N ARG A 120 -27.84 -17.50 -18.17
CA ARG A 120 -28.78 -16.79 -19.04
C ARG A 120 -30.18 -16.72 -18.39
N LEU A 121 -30.59 -15.50 -18.03
CA LEU A 121 -31.92 -15.23 -17.49
C LEU A 121 -32.94 -14.93 -18.60
N SER A 122 -34.19 -15.34 -18.38
CA SER A 122 -35.33 -14.89 -19.19
C SER A 122 -35.69 -13.44 -18.83
N GLU A 123 -36.43 -12.73 -19.69
CA GLU A 123 -36.87 -11.36 -19.38
C GLU A 123 -37.65 -11.27 -18.06
N LYS A 124 -38.48 -12.27 -17.75
CA LYS A 124 -39.19 -12.33 -16.47
C LYS A 124 -38.21 -12.52 -15.30
N ALA A 125 -37.28 -13.47 -15.41
CA ALA A 125 -36.31 -13.75 -14.35
C ALA A 125 -35.38 -12.55 -14.11
N GLN A 126 -34.95 -11.86 -15.18
CA GLN A 126 -34.16 -10.63 -15.08
C GLN A 126 -34.94 -9.51 -14.37
N ARG A 127 -36.21 -9.29 -14.73
CA ARG A 127 -37.07 -8.31 -14.03
C ARG A 127 -37.23 -8.61 -12.55
N HIS A 128 -37.25 -9.88 -12.17
CA HIS A 128 -37.29 -10.27 -10.76
C HIS A 128 -35.92 -10.04 -10.11
N ARG A 129 -34.80 -10.40 -10.78
CA ARG A 129 -33.41 -10.12 -10.36
C ARG A 129 -33.21 -8.65 -10.00
N ASP A 130 -33.68 -7.76 -10.87
CA ASP A 130 -33.48 -6.32 -10.75
C ASP A 130 -34.58 -5.62 -9.91
N ALA A 131 -35.52 -6.37 -9.33
CA ALA A 131 -36.57 -5.81 -8.49
C ALA A 131 -35.97 -5.16 -7.23
N PRO A 132 -36.54 -4.05 -6.72
CA PRO A 132 -36.16 -3.48 -5.44
C PRO A 132 -36.34 -4.50 -4.30
N ARG A 133 -35.36 -4.55 -3.39
CA ARG A 133 -35.26 -5.53 -2.30
C ARG A 133 -35.01 -4.83 -0.96
N PRO A 134 -35.31 -5.48 0.17
CA PRO A 134 -34.95 -4.98 1.48
C PRO A 134 -33.44 -5.13 1.71
N GLU A 135 -32.89 -4.39 2.68
CA GLU A 135 -31.50 -4.56 3.10
C GLU A 135 -31.35 -5.77 4.04
N LEU A 136 -30.24 -6.48 3.89
CA LEU A 136 -29.83 -7.53 4.83
C LEU A 136 -29.23 -6.91 6.11
N PRO A 137 -29.25 -7.62 7.25
CA PRO A 137 -28.51 -7.24 8.44
C PRO A 137 -27.03 -7.02 8.12
N ALA A 138 -26.40 -6.01 8.71
CA ALA A 138 -25.01 -5.64 8.41
C ALA A 138 -24.03 -6.82 8.58
N ALA A 139 -24.17 -7.60 9.65
CA ALA A 139 -23.32 -8.77 9.90
C ALA A 139 -23.42 -9.83 8.78
N VAL A 140 -24.60 -9.99 8.18
CA VAL A 140 -24.81 -10.91 7.05
C VAL A 140 -24.18 -10.34 5.78
N THR A 141 -24.38 -9.05 5.50
CA THR A 141 -23.78 -8.37 4.35
C THR A 141 -22.25 -8.42 4.39
N ASP A 142 -21.65 -8.13 5.54
CA ASP A 142 -20.20 -8.15 5.73
C ASP A 142 -19.63 -9.54 5.45
N ALA A 143 -20.27 -10.60 5.96
CA ALA A 143 -19.83 -11.98 5.75
C ALA A 143 -20.02 -12.50 4.31
N LEU A 144 -20.94 -11.91 3.55
CA LEU A 144 -21.22 -12.25 2.15
C LEU A 144 -20.53 -11.32 1.15
N THR A 145 -19.73 -10.37 1.63
CA THR A 145 -18.93 -9.53 0.75
C THR A 145 -17.80 -10.38 0.18
N ILE A 146 -17.81 -10.54 -1.15
CA ILE A 146 -16.68 -11.13 -1.86
C ILE A 146 -15.61 -10.05 -1.92
N ASP A 147 -14.59 -10.16 -1.07
CA ASP A 147 -13.38 -9.38 -1.27
C ASP A 147 -12.84 -9.72 -2.67
N ASP A 148 -12.65 -8.71 -3.52
CA ASP A 148 -12.09 -8.83 -4.87
C ASP A 148 -10.66 -9.45 -4.88
N ASN A 149 -10.08 -9.73 -3.71
CA ASN A 149 -8.84 -10.48 -3.52
C ASN A 149 -9.11 -11.99 -3.56
N GLY A 150 -9.24 -12.52 -4.77
CA GLY A 150 -9.58 -13.92 -5.04
C GLY A 150 -8.86 -14.97 -4.18
N GLY A 151 -9.65 -15.85 -3.58
CA GLY A 151 -9.34 -17.27 -3.28
C GLY A 151 -8.21 -17.61 -2.30
N THR A 152 -7.39 -16.64 -1.89
CA THR A 152 -6.24 -16.85 -1.02
C THR A 152 -6.64 -16.74 0.46
N ASP A 153 -6.42 -17.80 1.23
CA ASP A 153 -6.82 -17.87 2.64
C ASP A 153 -5.72 -17.33 3.56
N PHE A 154 -5.86 -16.07 3.96
CA PHE A 154 -4.91 -15.42 4.87
C PHE A 154 -5.14 -15.74 6.36
N ASN A 155 -6.13 -16.56 6.74
CA ASN A 155 -6.48 -16.78 8.14
C ASN A 155 -5.31 -17.32 8.98
N ARG A 156 -4.43 -18.13 8.37
CA ARG A 156 -3.23 -18.66 9.04
C ARG A 156 -2.18 -17.57 9.25
N LEU A 157 -1.91 -16.74 8.24
CA LEU A 157 -1.02 -15.60 8.33
C LEU A 157 -1.52 -14.55 9.35
N GLU A 158 -2.81 -14.23 9.32
CA GLU A 158 -3.42 -13.30 10.26
C GLU A 158 -3.30 -13.77 11.70
N ARG A 159 -3.70 -15.02 11.95
CA ARG A 159 -3.58 -15.63 13.28
C ARG A 159 -2.13 -15.63 13.75
N PHE A 160 -1.19 -15.96 12.87
CA PHE A 160 0.24 -15.93 13.20
C PHE A 160 0.72 -14.53 13.60
N ILE A 161 0.31 -13.48 12.88
CA ILE A 161 0.62 -12.09 13.21
C ILE A 161 -0.01 -11.72 14.56
N ARG A 162 -1.29 -12.03 14.76
CA ARG A 162 -2.01 -11.74 16.02
C ARG A 162 -1.41 -12.48 17.22
N GLU A 163 -0.96 -13.72 17.06
CA GLU A 163 -0.30 -14.49 18.13
C GLU A 163 1.05 -13.88 18.53
N ARG A 164 1.84 -13.39 17.56
CA ARG A 164 3.18 -12.83 17.83
C ARG A 164 3.17 -11.36 18.22
N LYS A 165 2.22 -10.59 17.69
CA LYS A 165 2.20 -9.12 17.76
C LYS A 165 0.88 -8.55 18.23
N GLY A 166 -0.07 -9.37 18.68
CA GLY A 166 -1.41 -8.95 19.13
C GLY A 166 -1.44 -7.90 20.25
N ASN A 167 -0.34 -7.71 20.97
CA ASN A 167 -0.17 -6.68 21.99
C ASN A 167 0.31 -5.32 21.42
N THR A 168 0.63 -5.25 20.13
CA THR A 168 1.02 -4.00 19.47
C THR A 168 -0.21 -3.29 18.94
N HIS A 169 -0.18 -1.96 18.91
CA HIS A 169 -1.33 -1.19 18.44
C HIS A 169 -1.49 -1.18 16.91
N SER A 170 -0.48 -1.66 16.16
CA SER A 170 -0.45 -1.63 14.70
C SER A 170 -0.73 -3.00 14.07
N VAL A 171 -1.46 -3.89 14.77
CA VAL A 171 -1.66 -5.28 14.31
C VAL A 171 -2.49 -5.36 13.04
N ASP A 172 -3.54 -4.54 12.93
CA ASP A 172 -4.39 -4.55 11.76
C ASP A 172 -3.62 -4.00 10.53
N ASP A 173 -2.85 -2.92 10.70
CA ASP A 173 -1.91 -2.44 9.67
C ASP A 173 -0.86 -3.49 9.28
N GLN A 174 -0.36 -4.29 10.23
CA GLN A 174 0.58 -5.37 9.95
C GLN A 174 -0.04 -6.41 9.02
N ILE A 175 -1.32 -6.75 9.26
CA ILE A 175 -2.06 -7.68 8.41
C ILE A 175 -2.27 -7.07 7.01
N ILE A 176 -2.70 -5.81 6.93
CA ILE A 176 -2.90 -5.09 5.66
C ILE A 176 -1.60 -5.10 4.84
N VAL A 177 -0.49 -4.71 5.45
CA VAL A 177 0.82 -4.70 4.79
C VAL A 177 1.22 -6.10 4.35
N ALA A 178 1.11 -7.12 5.21
CA ALA A 178 1.52 -8.48 4.87
C ALA A 178 0.72 -9.05 3.68
N LYS A 179 -0.59 -8.82 3.64
CA LYS A 179 -1.44 -9.18 2.49
C LYS A 179 -1.03 -8.43 1.23
N ALA A 180 -0.77 -7.13 1.33
CA ALA A 180 -0.39 -6.33 0.18
C ALA A 180 0.94 -6.78 -0.45
N PHE A 181 1.92 -7.16 0.37
CA PHE A 181 3.16 -7.77 -0.14
C PHE A 181 2.90 -9.05 -0.92
N TYR A 182 1.95 -9.89 -0.47
CA TYR A 182 1.59 -11.12 -1.15
C TYR A 182 0.91 -10.84 -2.49
N HIS A 183 -0.07 -9.92 -2.49
CA HIS A 183 -0.79 -9.53 -3.72
C HIS A 183 0.10 -8.85 -4.76
N ALA A 184 1.13 -8.13 -4.32
CA ALA A 184 2.14 -7.55 -5.19
C ALA A 184 3.25 -8.54 -5.59
N GLU A 185 3.11 -9.83 -5.23
CA GLU A 185 4.06 -10.91 -5.54
C GLU A 185 5.48 -10.65 -5.01
N ILE A 186 5.63 -9.88 -3.92
CA ILE A 186 6.93 -9.52 -3.33
C ILE A 186 7.39 -10.62 -2.35
N GLY A 187 7.73 -11.77 -2.94
CA GLY A 187 8.13 -12.98 -2.25
C GLY A 187 9.62 -13.09 -1.88
N PRO A 188 10.06 -14.25 -1.38
CA PRO A 188 11.45 -14.52 -0.99
C PRO A 188 12.46 -14.43 -2.13
N ASP A 189 12.02 -14.67 -3.36
CA ASP A 189 12.85 -14.64 -4.56
C ASP A 189 13.01 -13.22 -5.16
N GLU A 190 12.21 -12.27 -4.69
CA GLU A 190 12.22 -10.89 -5.19
C GLU A 190 13.25 -10.00 -4.47
N GLU A 191 13.66 -8.91 -5.12
CA GLU A 191 14.60 -7.93 -4.56
C GLU A 191 14.01 -7.25 -3.30
N GLY A 192 12.68 -7.15 -3.24
CA GLY A 192 11.95 -6.44 -2.20
C GLY A 192 11.86 -4.93 -2.45
N ILE A 193 10.98 -4.26 -1.72
CA ILE A 193 10.69 -2.83 -1.88
C ILE A 193 11.27 -2.00 -0.74
N LYS A 194 11.56 -0.73 -1.02
CA LYS A 194 12.01 0.19 0.03
C LYS A 194 10.83 0.67 0.87
N ARG A 195 11.10 1.06 2.11
CA ARG A 195 10.09 1.70 2.98
C ARG A 195 9.43 2.92 2.33
N THR A 196 10.18 3.72 1.58
CA THR A 196 9.68 4.94 0.92
C THR A 196 8.74 4.62 -0.25
N GLU A 197 8.87 3.43 -0.83
CA GLU A 197 8.06 2.96 -1.95
C GLU A 197 6.78 2.27 -1.46
N LEU A 198 6.74 1.82 -0.19
CA LEU A 198 5.64 1.07 0.42
C LEU A 198 4.24 1.60 0.07
N MET A 199 3.95 2.87 0.37
CA MET A 199 2.62 3.45 0.14
C MET A 199 2.28 3.58 -1.35
N GLY A 200 3.27 3.93 -2.18
CA GLY A 200 3.05 4.17 -3.61
C GLY A 200 3.03 2.90 -4.45
N SER A 201 3.72 1.85 -4.02
CA SER A 201 3.84 0.58 -4.76
C SER A 201 2.79 -0.44 -4.35
N LEU A 202 2.29 -0.39 -3.12
CA LEU A 202 1.34 -1.39 -2.60
C LEU A 202 -0.10 -0.89 -2.49
N ASP A 203 -0.38 0.37 -2.82
CA ASP A 203 -1.71 1.01 -2.71
C ASP A 203 -2.42 0.67 -1.39
N ILE A 204 -1.72 0.90 -0.28
CA ILE A 204 -2.21 0.61 1.07
C ILE A 204 -2.47 1.89 1.86
N ASP A 205 -3.53 1.85 2.66
CA ASP A 205 -3.84 2.85 3.68
C ASP A 205 -3.58 2.25 5.06
N ILE A 206 -2.77 2.92 5.88
CA ILE A 206 -2.37 2.46 7.21
C ILE A 206 -2.39 3.61 8.21
N ASP A 207 -2.84 3.34 9.43
CA ASP A 207 -2.95 4.34 10.50
C ASP A 207 -1.60 4.66 11.15
N TYR A 208 -0.69 3.68 11.17
CA TYR A 208 0.61 3.76 11.80
C TYR A 208 1.74 4.05 10.80
N ARG A 209 2.84 4.59 11.32
CA ARG A 209 4.01 4.90 10.50
C ARG A 209 4.54 3.63 9.81
N PRO A 210 4.83 3.68 8.50
CA PRO A 210 5.38 2.55 7.74
C PRO A 210 6.56 1.85 8.42
N ARG A 211 7.47 2.63 9.02
CA ARG A 211 8.62 2.10 9.76
C ARG A 211 8.21 1.19 10.91
N THR A 212 7.19 1.57 11.66
CA THR A 212 6.72 0.83 12.84
C THR A 212 6.12 -0.51 12.41
N VAL A 213 5.26 -0.48 11.39
CA VAL A 213 4.61 -1.68 10.86
C VAL A 213 5.64 -2.66 10.28
N LEU A 214 6.56 -2.17 9.45
CA LEU A 214 7.63 -3.00 8.87
C LEU A 214 8.53 -3.61 9.93
N ASN A 215 8.93 -2.84 10.96
CA ASN A 215 9.74 -3.37 12.06
C ASN A 215 9.03 -4.51 12.78
N HIS A 216 7.73 -4.35 13.09
CA HIS A 216 6.98 -5.42 13.74
C HIS A 216 6.84 -6.67 12.87
N LEU A 217 6.62 -6.51 11.57
CA LEU A 217 6.57 -7.65 10.64
C LEU A 217 7.91 -8.35 10.48
N VAL A 218 9.02 -7.60 10.48
CA VAL A 218 10.38 -8.18 10.50
C VAL A 218 10.63 -8.94 11.78
N ASP A 219 10.33 -8.33 12.94
CA ASP A 219 10.47 -8.99 14.24
C ASP A 219 9.57 -10.23 14.38
N ALA A 220 8.41 -10.23 13.71
CA ALA A 220 7.49 -11.37 13.68
C ALA A 220 7.97 -12.49 12.73
N GLY A 221 9.00 -12.25 11.91
CA GLY A 221 9.49 -13.19 10.89
C GLY A 221 8.59 -13.28 9.65
N VAL A 222 7.68 -12.32 9.46
CA VAL A 222 6.81 -12.25 8.28
C VAL A 222 7.55 -11.61 7.10
N LEU A 223 8.33 -10.56 7.38
CA LEU A 223 9.17 -9.90 6.38
C LEU A 223 10.65 -10.14 6.66
N ALA A 224 11.44 -10.31 5.62
CA ALA A 224 12.89 -10.21 5.68
C ALA A 224 13.31 -8.76 5.37
N GLN A 225 14.23 -8.22 6.17
CA GLN A 225 14.91 -6.96 5.88
C GLN A 225 16.28 -7.28 5.27
N THR A 226 16.53 -6.83 4.05
CA THR A 226 17.81 -7.04 3.36
C THR A 226 18.46 -5.71 3.03
N ALA A 227 19.78 -5.64 3.23
CA ALA A 227 20.59 -4.55 2.71
C ALA A 227 20.93 -4.84 1.25
N PRO A 228 20.88 -3.86 0.34
CA PRO A 228 21.39 -4.02 -1.01
C PRO A 228 22.87 -4.45 -0.97
N PRO A 229 23.33 -5.29 -1.91
CA PRO A 229 24.74 -5.63 -2.00
C PRO A 229 25.55 -4.36 -2.30
N GLY A 230 26.65 -4.15 -1.57
CA GLY A 230 27.51 -2.99 -1.76
C GLY A 230 28.06 -2.43 -0.44
N PRO A 231 28.72 -1.27 -0.48
CA PRO A 231 29.20 -0.58 0.71
C PRO A 231 28.05 -0.01 1.55
N ASP A 232 28.25 0.04 2.87
CA ASP A 232 27.27 0.58 3.83
C ASP A 232 27.00 2.09 3.65
N VAL A 233 27.91 2.77 2.95
CA VAL A 233 27.84 4.21 2.66
C VAL A 233 28.38 4.43 1.24
N PHE A 234 27.62 5.16 0.44
CA PHE A 234 28.05 5.67 -0.86
C PHE A 234 28.43 7.14 -0.72
N ALA A 235 29.61 7.51 -1.19
CA ALA A 235 30.00 8.90 -1.40
C ALA A 235 29.60 9.31 -2.83
N ILE A 236 28.80 10.36 -2.95
CA ILE A 236 28.26 10.88 -4.21
C ILE A 236 28.73 12.32 -4.38
N SER A 237 29.36 12.64 -5.52
CA SER A 237 29.69 14.02 -5.87
C SER A 237 28.48 14.70 -6.50
N GLU A 238 27.98 15.79 -5.91
CA GLU A 238 26.89 16.59 -6.50
C GLU A 238 27.29 17.19 -7.86
N ARG A 239 28.59 17.47 -8.07
CA ARG A 239 29.11 18.04 -9.31
C ARG A 239 29.08 17.04 -10.47
N LEU A 240 29.52 15.81 -10.21
CA LEU A 240 29.57 14.76 -11.23
C LEU A 240 28.26 13.98 -11.35
N ASP A 241 27.41 14.03 -10.32
CA ASP A 241 26.25 13.15 -10.14
C ASP A 241 26.62 11.66 -10.19
N GLU A 242 27.80 11.32 -9.66
CA GLU A 242 28.39 9.98 -9.70
C GLU A 242 28.91 9.52 -8.33
N ILE A 243 28.99 8.19 -8.16
CA ILE A 243 29.56 7.55 -6.97
C ILE A 243 31.09 7.62 -7.04
N VAL A 244 31.71 8.24 -6.03
CA VAL A 244 33.16 8.50 -5.95
C VAL A 244 33.85 7.67 -4.85
N ASN A 245 33.31 6.50 -4.55
CA ASN A 245 33.86 5.59 -3.54
C ASN A 245 35.34 5.27 -3.82
N GLY A 246 36.21 5.45 -2.82
CA GLY A 246 37.65 5.19 -2.92
C GLY A 246 38.50 6.37 -3.38
N HIS A 247 37.89 7.42 -3.96
CA HIS A 247 38.59 8.64 -4.43
C HIS A 247 37.94 9.91 -3.88
N VAL A 248 37.26 9.80 -2.73
CA VAL A 248 36.49 10.87 -2.10
C VAL A 248 37.34 12.11 -1.81
N THR A 249 38.55 11.91 -1.28
CA THR A 249 39.48 13.00 -0.96
C THR A 249 39.95 13.73 -2.22
N GLU A 250 40.31 12.99 -3.27
CA GLU A 250 40.77 13.55 -4.55
C GLU A 250 39.67 14.37 -5.22
N GLU A 251 38.43 13.86 -5.22
CA GLU A 251 37.27 14.59 -5.74
C GLU A 251 36.99 15.85 -4.90
N ALA A 252 37.10 15.77 -3.56
CA ALA A 252 36.89 16.92 -2.70
C ALA A 252 37.92 18.04 -2.97
N GLU A 253 39.19 17.67 -3.13
CA GLU A 253 40.27 18.60 -3.48
C GLU A 253 40.03 19.26 -4.84
N ALA A 254 39.59 18.50 -5.85
CA ALA A 254 39.27 19.05 -7.17
C ALA A 254 38.12 20.07 -7.11
N ASN A 255 37.07 19.78 -6.33
CA ASN A 255 35.95 20.72 -6.14
C ASN A 255 36.36 21.95 -5.34
N LEU A 256 37.28 21.83 -4.36
CA LEU A 256 37.83 22.96 -3.63
C LEU A 256 38.63 23.89 -4.54
N GLU A 257 39.47 23.35 -5.43
CA GLU A 257 40.21 24.17 -6.39
C GLU A 257 39.28 24.86 -7.38
N ALA A 258 38.20 24.20 -7.82
CA ALA A 258 37.17 24.84 -8.65
C ALA A 258 36.43 25.97 -7.91
N LEU A 259 36.11 25.78 -6.63
CA LEU A 259 35.55 26.83 -5.77
C LEU A 259 36.53 28.00 -5.61
N ILE A 260 37.82 27.73 -5.39
CA ILE A 260 38.85 28.77 -5.27
C ILE A 260 38.96 29.57 -6.58
N ALA A 261 38.95 28.90 -7.73
CA ALA A 261 38.94 29.56 -9.03
C ALA A 261 37.71 30.47 -9.20
N HIS A 262 36.52 30.01 -8.79
CA HIS A 262 35.31 30.84 -8.82
C HIS A 262 35.42 32.07 -7.92
N ILE A 263 36.03 31.95 -6.74
CA ILE A 263 36.30 33.08 -5.85
C ILE A 263 37.24 34.09 -6.52
N ASP A 264 38.28 33.62 -7.20
CA ASP A 264 39.26 34.47 -7.86
C ASP A 264 38.68 35.16 -9.12
N ASP A 265 37.84 34.47 -9.89
CA ASP A 265 37.13 35.03 -11.05
C ASP A 265 36.16 36.17 -10.65
N GLU A 266 35.46 36.05 -9.51
CA GLU A 266 34.59 37.10 -8.98
C GLU A 266 35.37 38.40 -8.69
N LEU A 267 36.63 38.27 -8.25
CA LEU A 267 37.51 39.40 -7.95
C LEU A 267 38.06 40.05 -9.22
N GLU A 268 38.38 39.27 -10.25
CA GLU A 268 38.82 39.83 -11.54
C GLU A 268 37.70 40.63 -12.22
N VAL A 269 36.45 40.13 -12.19
CA VAL A 269 35.29 40.86 -12.73
C VAL A 269 35.03 42.16 -11.96
N THR A 270 35.21 42.14 -10.63
CA THR A 270 35.05 43.35 -9.80
C THR A 270 36.14 44.39 -10.12
N ALA A 271 37.40 43.98 -10.21
CA ALA A 271 38.52 44.88 -10.52
C ALA A 271 38.42 45.51 -11.93
N LEU A 272 38.00 44.74 -12.94
CA LEU A 272 37.80 45.25 -14.30
C LEU A 272 36.61 46.23 -14.39
N SER A 273 35.60 46.08 -13.52
CA SER A 273 34.45 47.00 -13.46
C SER A 273 34.80 48.35 -12.83
N GLU A 274 35.71 48.38 -11.85
CA GLU A 274 36.23 49.61 -11.24
C GLU A 274 37.17 50.35 -12.21
N ASP A 275 38.06 49.64 -12.92
CA ASP A 275 38.96 50.24 -13.91
C ASP A 275 38.21 50.75 -15.17
N ALA A 276 37.10 50.12 -15.56
CA ALA A 276 36.26 50.57 -16.67
C ALA A 276 35.45 51.84 -16.35
N ALA A 277 35.18 52.11 -15.07
CA ALA A 277 34.54 53.35 -14.65
C ALA A 277 35.45 54.59 -14.80
N GLU A 278 36.76 54.41 -14.99
CA GLU A 278 37.73 55.50 -15.20
C GLU A 278 38.13 55.74 -16.67
N ARG A 279 37.62 54.98 -17.65
CA ARG A 279 37.92 55.20 -19.08
C ARG A 279 36.67 55.27 -19.96
N ASP A 280 36.13 56.47 -20.07
CA ASP A 280 35.14 56.84 -21.08
C ASP A 280 35.82 56.98 -22.46
N GLY A 281 35.44 56.11 -23.42
CA GLY A 281 35.91 56.17 -24.81
C GLY A 281 35.25 55.09 -25.69
N PRO A 282 34.87 55.38 -26.96
CA PRO A 282 33.81 54.62 -27.64
C PRO A 282 34.28 53.37 -28.39
N GLN A 283 33.46 52.32 -28.23
CA GLN A 283 33.21 51.14 -29.09
C GLN A 283 34.27 50.03 -29.17
N THR A 284 33.86 48.79 -28.84
CA THR A 284 33.84 47.62 -29.78
C THR A 284 33.00 46.49 -29.17
N GLN A 285 32.10 45.91 -29.97
CA GLN A 285 31.28 44.72 -29.65
C GLN A 285 32.15 43.46 -29.56
N VAL A 286 32.14 42.78 -28.40
CA VAL A 286 32.41 41.33 -28.27
C VAL A 286 31.42 40.78 -27.22
N SER A 287 30.94 39.57 -27.48
CA SER A 287 29.82 38.83 -26.87
C SER A 287 29.56 39.04 -25.38
N ALA A 288 28.28 39.12 -25.04
CA ALA A 288 27.75 39.38 -23.70
C ALA A 288 28.28 38.41 -22.61
N PRO A 289 28.84 38.91 -21.50
CA PRO A 289 28.87 38.18 -20.25
C PRO A 289 27.55 38.39 -19.51
N SER A 290 26.97 37.30 -19.04
CA SER A 290 25.72 37.29 -18.31
C SER A 290 25.97 37.50 -16.81
N ILE A 291 26.27 38.73 -16.38
CA ILE A 291 26.07 39.12 -14.97
C ILE A 291 25.62 40.57 -14.93
N ALA A 292 24.30 40.79 -14.83
CA ALA A 292 23.78 42.07 -14.41
C ALA A 292 24.06 42.24 -12.91
N VAL A 293 25.22 42.83 -12.58
CA VAL A 293 25.50 43.36 -11.24
C VAL A 293 24.84 44.75 -11.18
N ALA A 294 23.59 44.76 -10.72
CA ALA A 294 22.90 45.98 -10.32
C ALA A 294 22.81 45.94 -8.79
N ASP A 295 23.45 46.93 -8.16
CA ASP A 295 23.61 47.15 -6.72
C ASP A 295 24.88 46.52 -6.12
N GLY A 296 25.95 47.33 -6.05
CA GLY A 296 27.22 47.01 -5.35
C GLY A 296 27.05 46.93 -3.83
N ALA A 297 26.25 45.97 -3.35
CA ALA A 297 26.00 45.73 -1.94
C ALA A 297 25.83 44.23 -1.59
N GLY A 298 26.05 43.31 -2.54
CA GLY A 298 26.11 41.87 -2.25
C GLY A 298 27.48 41.47 -1.70
N ARG A 299 27.50 40.65 -0.65
CA ARG A 299 28.72 40.02 -0.13
C ARG A 299 29.30 39.08 -1.17
N THR A 300 30.60 39.19 -1.46
CA THR A 300 31.32 38.24 -2.33
C THR A 300 31.39 36.85 -1.69
N ILE A 301 31.61 35.80 -2.49
CA ILE A 301 31.80 34.42 -1.98
C ILE A 301 32.88 34.41 -0.90
N ARG A 302 34.00 35.09 -1.15
CA ARG A 302 35.11 35.21 -0.19
C ARG A 302 34.65 35.78 1.15
N SER A 303 33.83 36.83 1.14
CA SER A 303 33.34 37.46 2.39
C SER A 303 32.30 36.61 3.13
N ILE A 304 31.48 35.85 2.41
CA ILE A 304 30.54 34.88 2.98
C ILE A 304 31.31 33.77 3.69
N LEU A 305 32.30 33.18 3.01
CA LEU A 305 33.12 32.11 3.58
C LEU A 305 34.01 32.60 4.73
N ALA A 306 34.55 33.82 4.63
CA ALA A 306 35.30 34.44 5.73
C ALA A 306 34.44 34.55 7.01
N THR A 307 33.18 34.94 6.85
CA THR A 307 32.22 35.01 7.96
C THR A 307 31.91 33.62 8.51
N GLU A 308 31.61 32.65 7.65
CA GLU A 308 31.31 31.27 8.06
C GLU A 308 32.45 30.65 8.85
N PHE A 309 33.68 30.80 8.36
CA PHE A 309 34.86 30.21 8.99
C PHE A 309 35.46 31.07 10.10
N SER A 310 34.92 32.28 10.34
CA SER A 310 35.46 33.26 11.28
C SER A 310 36.93 33.60 11.01
N LEU A 311 37.23 33.91 9.74
CA LEU A 311 38.57 34.22 9.23
C LEU A 311 38.58 35.59 8.55
N GLU A 312 39.78 36.13 8.32
CA GLU A 312 39.94 37.26 7.41
C GLU A 312 39.76 36.80 5.95
N PRO A 313 39.18 37.62 5.05
CA PRO A 313 38.94 37.27 3.65
C PRO A 313 40.15 36.71 2.91
N GLU A 314 41.35 37.22 3.19
CA GLU A 314 42.59 36.81 2.53
C GLU A 314 43.04 35.40 2.94
N GLN A 315 42.56 34.90 4.09
CA GLN A 315 42.94 33.59 4.63
C GLN A 315 42.03 32.46 4.13
N VAL A 316 40.90 32.80 3.50
CA VAL A 316 39.87 31.83 3.09
C VAL A 316 40.44 30.77 2.16
N THR A 317 41.19 31.16 1.12
CA THR A 317 41.75 30.22 0.14
C THR A 317 42.76 29.25 0.77
N ASP A 318 43.68 29.76 1.58
CA ASP A 318 44.67 28.92 2.27
C ASP A 318 44.00 27.97 3.28
N PHE A 319 42.93 28.44 3.94
CA PHE A 319 42.16 27.64 4.87
C PHE A 319 41.40 26.51 4.18
N LEU A 320 40.79 26.78 3.01
CA LEU A 320 40.10 25.78 2.19
C LEU A 320 41.05 24.66 1.75
N ARG A 321 42.31 24.98 1.44
CA ARG A 321 43.36 24.00 1.08
C ARG A 321 43.92 23.20 2.27
N SER A 322 43.47 23.49 3.48
CA SER A 322 44.01 22.90 4.72
C SER A 322 42.96 22.10 5.48
N GLY A 323 43.41 21.03 6.16
CA GLY A 323 42.53 20.18 6.96
C GLY A 323 41.87 19.08 6.14
N ASP A 324 40.68 18.64 6.57
CA ASP A 324 39.92 17.62 5.85
C ASP A 324 39.17 18.24 4.65
N PRO A 325 39.49 17.86 3.41
CA PRO A 325 38.95 18.53 2.23
C PRO A 325 37.44 18.33 2.06
N VAL A 326 36.88 17.21 2.57
CA VAL A 326 35.44 16.95 2.49
C VAL A 326 34.68 17.90 3.42
N ASP A 327 35.15 18.03 4.66
CA ASP A 327 34.55 18.94 5.64
C ASP A 327 34.64 20.39 5.16
N ARG A 328 35.80 20.79 4.62
CA ARG A 328 36.01 22.14 4.06
C ARG A 328 35.04 22.43 2.92
N LEU A 329 34.98 21.54 1.95
CA LEU A 329 34.13 21.68 0.77
C LEU A 329 32.65 21.76 1.16
N ASN A 330 32.18 20.79 1.94
CA ASN A 330 30.76 20.68 2.29
C ASN A 330 30.27 21.87 3.12
N THR A 331 31.13 22.38 4.01
CA THR A 331 30.83 23.58 4.81
C THR A 331 30.80 24.82 3.92
N ALA A 332 31.80 25.00 3.06
CA ALA A 332 31.87 26.16 2.16
C ALA A 332 30.69 26.22 1.19
N VAL A 333 30.40 25.12 0.49
CA VAL A 333 29.23 25.01 -0.39
C VAL A 333 27.94 25.23 0.38
N GLY A 334 27.89 24.80 1.65
CA GLY A 334 26.71 25.03 2.48
C GLY A 334 26.46 26.47 2.88
N ALA A 335 27.50 27.22 3.22
CA ALA A 335 27.39 28.65 3.47
C ALA A 335 26.95 29.41 2.20
N ILE A 336 27.48 29.03 1.04
CA ILE A 336 27.10 29.62 -0.25
C ILE A 336 25.64 29.32 -0.57
N LYS A 337 25.20 28.04 -0.52
CA LYS A 337 23.80 27.65 -0.77
C LYS A 337 22.78 28.31 0.17
N SER A 338 23.23 28.68 1.37
CA SER A 338 22.38 29.31 2.40
C SER A 338 22.36 30.84 2.29
N SER A 339 23.23 31.42 1.45
CA SER A 339 23.24 32.86 1.17
C SER A 339 22.23 33.18 0.06
N GLU A 340 21.42 34.21 0.26
CA GLU A 340 20.54 34.76 -0.79
C GLU A 340 21.29 35.73 -1.72
N GLU A 341 22.53 36.09 -1.37
CA GLU A 341 23.30 37.17 -2.02
C GLU A 341 24.14 36.68 -3.21
N VAL A 342 24.46 35.38 -3.28
CA VAL A 342 25.33 34.81 -4.32
C VAL A 342 24.76 33.52 -4.88
N ARG A 343 25.00 33.29 -6.18
CA ARG A 343 24.66 32.03 -6.85
C ARG A 343 25.84 31.07 -6.84
N GLU A 344 25.55 29.82 -6.54
CA GLU A 344 26.50 28.72 -6.65
C GLU A 344 26.86 28.45 -8.13
N SER A 345 28.12 28.09 -8.41
CA SER A 345 28.54 27.61 -9.73
C SER A 345 28.24 26.11 -9.89
N GLU A 346 28.01 25.66 -11.11
CA GLU A 346 27.88 24.23 -11.45
C GLU A 346 29.25 23.50 -11.43
N ASP A 347 30.37 24.24 -11.32
CA ASP A 347 31.73 23.70 -11.39
C ASP A 347 32.21 23.03 -10.11
N TYR A 348 31.46 23.15 -9.01
CA TYR A 348 31.73 22.48 -7.74
C TYR A 348 30.44 22.10 -7.04
N GLY A 349 30.49 21.09 -6.18
CA GLY A 349 29.35 20.63 -5.41
C GLY A 349 29.79 19.91 -4.14
N ARG A 350 28.83 19.56 -3.28
CA ARG A 350 29.14 18.78 -2.07
C ARG A 350 29.46 17.34 -2.40
N ILE A 351 30.13 16.68 -1.46
CA ILE A 351 30.17 15.22 -1.38
C ILE A 351 29.15 14.76 -0.34
N VAL A 352 28.14 14.02 -0.81
CA VAL A 352 27.06 13.51 0.02
C VAL A 352 27.30 12.03 0.35
N PHE A 353 27.15 11.68 1.62
CA PHE A 353 27.25 10.30 2.09
C PHE A 353 25.86 9.71 2.31
N VAL A 354 25.46 8.77 1.46
CA VAL A 354 24.13 8.15 1.50
C VAL A 354 24.26 6.69 1.91
N ARG A 355 23.44 6.26 2.87
CA ARG A 355 23.31 4.84 3.20
C ARG A 355 22.27 4.19 2.29
N PRO A 356 22.55 3.00 1.74
CA PRO A 356 21.55 2.28 0.96
C PRO A 356 20.32 1.99 1.83
N ALA A 357 19.14 2.16 1.24
CA ALA A 357 17.89 1.88 1.94
C ALA A 357 17.66 0.36 2.02
N TYR A 358 17.25 -0.12 3.19
CA TYR A 358 16.79 -1.50 3.34
C TYR A 358 15.61 -1.80 2.42
N ARG A 359 15.61 -3.02 1.89
CA ARG A 359 14.51 -3.61 1.16
C ARG A 359 13.79 -4.63 2.05
N TYR A 360 12.49 -4.75 1.83
CA TYR A 360 11.60 -5.65 2.56
C TYR A 360 10.95 -6.59 1.57
N ARG A 361 10.76 -7.86 1.96
CA ARG A 361 10.07 -8.88 1.18
C ARG A 361 9.49 -9.95 2.09
N LEU A 362 8.52 -10.73 1.62
CA LEU A 362 7.99 -11.85 2.40
C LEU A 362 9.05 -12.93 2.64
N THR A 363 8.98 -13.55 3.80
CA THR A 363 9.78 -14.74 4.11
C THR A 363 9.12 -15.99 3.54
N GLU A 364 9.89 -17.06 3.32
CA GLU A 364 9.34 -18.38 2.95
C GLU A 364 8.27 -18.82 3.96
N GLN A 365 8.53 -18.58 5.25
CA GLN A 365 7.59 -18.88 6.32
C GLN A 365 6.26 -18.12 6.16
N ALA A 366 6.29 -16.85 5.74
CA ALA A 366 5.07 -16.09 5.52
C ALA A 366 4.27 -16.64 4.32
N MET A 367 4.97 -17.07 3.26
CA MET A 367 4.34 -17.70 2.09
C MET A 367 3.68 -19.04 2.44
N ASP A 368 4.28 -19.84 3.32
CA ASP A 368 3.69 -21.12 3.77
C ASP A 368 2.42 -20.96 4.64
N LEU A 369 2.16 -19.75 5.13
CA LEU A 369 1.01 -19.40 5.96
C LEU A 369 -0.18 -18.87 5.15
N VAL A 370 -0.07 -18.87 3.82
CA VAL A 370 -1.06 -18.38 2.86
C VAL A 370 -1.37 -19.50 1.87
#